data_AF-A0A2R5FC47-F1
#
_entry.id   AF-A0A2R5FC47-F1
#
_cell.length_a   1.000
_cell.length_b   1.000
_cell.length_c   1.000
_cell.angle_alpha   90.00
_cell.angle_beta   90.00
_cell.angle_gamma   90.00
#
_symmetry.space_group_name_H-M   'P 1'
#
loop_
_entity.id
_entity.type
_entity.pdbx_description
1 polymer ?
#
loop_
_entity_poly.entity_id
_entity_poly.type
_entity_poly.pdbx_seq_one_letter_code
_entity_poly.pdbx_strand_id
1 'polypeptide(L)'
;METLKKGNVLKSVEMMRAWLASSEEGEPEALLAACPTEWRAKIALLMRDLLARYPSTVIGAPVLLYIEPGNDPECLPPEGNVAIAHLPYPTRDQNQPCAELHFIGWLPTSAKLPVRLPFNPAHYDTAVPMNRIFAAVALFRSTPEVFDLENLELPNLWWGELFRPVAGNIQLSARMLLPYPDAIEAARVLEASANASTLPTRTGFLSDNGWAWATDAGILFNEQCRRNNHSEDAI
;
A
#
# COMPACT_ATOMS: atom_id res chain seq x y z
N MET A 1 3.56 13.67 -26.51
CA MET A 1 4.69 14.41 -25.90
C MET A 1 4.89 15.82 -26.44
N GLU A 2 4.63 16.12 -27.72
CA GLU A 2 4.82 17.49 -28.26
C GLU A 2 3.89 18.56 -27.63
N THR A 3 2.70 18.18 -27.17
CA THR A 3 1.74 19.07 -26.50
C THR A 3 2.21 19.54 -25.12
N LEU A 4 2.88 18.67 -24.35
CA LEU A 4 3.54 19.04 -23.09
C LEU A 4 4.65 20.09 -23.31
N LYS A 5 5.34 20.03 -24.44
CA LYS A 5 6.38 21.00 -24.82
C LYS A 5 5.84 22.37 -25.24
N LYS A 6 4.57 22.46 -25.66
CA LYS A 6 3.91 23.69 -26.13
C LYS A 6 3.20 24.49 -25.03
N GLY A 7 3.32 24.09 -23.76
CA GLY A 7 2.79 24.86 -22.61
C GLY A 7 1.28 24.77 -22.39
N ASN A 8 0.55 23.90 -23.11
CA ASN A 8 -0.88 23.69 -22.85
C ASN A 8 -1.07 22.59 -21.79
N VAL A 9 -1.06 23.00 -20.53
CA VAL A 9 -1.21 22.12 -19.36
C VAL A 9 -2.55 21.40 -19.38
N LEU A 10 -3.65 22.12 -19.68
CA LEU A 10 -5.00 21.55 -19.72
C LEU A 10 -5.11 20.40 -20.73
N LYS A 11 -4.65 20.63 -21.95
CA LYS A 11 -4.65 19.59 -23.00
C LYS A 11 -3.78 18.39 -22.62
N SER A 12 -2.68 18.62 -21.91
CA SER A 12 -1.80 17.53 -21.45
C SER A 12 -2.47 16.69 -20.35
N VAL A 13 -3.17 17.34 -19.42
CA VAL A 13 -4.00 16.70 -18.38
C VAL A 13 -5.11 15.87 -19.01
N GLU A 14 -5.85 16.43 -19.97
CA GLU A 14 -6.93 15.74 -20.69
C GLU A 14 -6.42 14.50 -21.42
N MET A 15 -5.34 14.64 -22.18
CA MET A 15 -4.73 13.53 -22.90
C MET A 15 -4.25 12.42 -21.96
N MET A 16 -3.56 12.77 -20.86
CA MET A 16 -3.04 11.78 -19.92
C MET A 16 -4.17 11.09 -19.15
N ARG A 17 -5.22 11.83 -18.78
CA ARG A 17 -6.41 11.26 -18.14
C ARG A 17 -7.11 10.26 -19.06
N ALA A 18 -7.30 10.62 -20.33
CA ALA A 18 -7.91 9.74 -21.31
C ALA A 18 -7.08 8.46 -21.50
N TRP A 19 -5.76 8.59 -21.58
CA TRP A 19 -4.86 7.45 -21.68
C TRP A 19 -4.89 6.55 -20.44
N LEU A 20 -4.81 7.11 -19.24
CA LEU A 20 -4.87 6.36 -17.97
C LEU A 20 -6.20 5.61 -17.78
N ALA A 21 -7.30 6.11 -18.37
CA ALA A 21 -8.60 5.45 -18.31
C ALA A 21 -8.65 4.16 -19.15
N SER A 22 -7.77 4.03 -20.15
CA SER A 22 -7.71 2.86 -21.05
C SER A 22 -6.41 2.06 -20.93
N SER A 23 -5.46 2.49 -20.10
CA SER A 23 -4.14 1.88 -19.97
C SER A 23 -4.21 0.53 -19.23
N GLU A 24 -3.34 -0.40 -19.63
CA GLU A 24 -3.17 -1.68 -18.95
C GLU A 24 -2.31 -1.56 -17.67
N GLU A 25 -2.39 -2.58 -16.82
CA GLU A 25 -1.60 -2.69 -15.59
C GLU A 25 -0.09 -2.79 -15.91
N GLY A 26 0.70 -1.85 -15.41
CA GLY A 26 2.13 -1.71 -15.62
C GLY A 26 2.52 -0.68 -16.68
N GLU A 27 1.58 -0.20 -17.50
CA GLU A 27 1.88 0.82 -18.51
C GLU A 27 2.32 2.18 -17.93
N PRO A 28 1.74 2.69 -16.83
CA PRO A 28 2.23 3.87 -16.12
C PRO A 28 3.73 3.78 -15.77
N GLU A 29 4.16 2.67 -15.17
CA GLU A 29 5.54 2.41 -14.79
C GLU A 29 6.44 2.29 -16.04
N ALA A 30 5.97 1.60 -17.08
CA ALA A 30 6.68 1.46 -18.35
C ALA A 30 6.88 2.83 -19.05
N LEU A 31 5.86 3.68 -19.03
CA LEU A 31 5.93 5.03 -19.58
C LEU A 31 6.97 5.87 -18.83
N LEU A 32 7.00 5.82 -17.50
CA LEU A 32 7.99 6.54 -16.69
C LEU A 32 9.42 6.04 -16.96
N ALA A 33 9.60 4.73 -17.09
CA ALA A 33 10.90 4.14 -17.43
C ALA A 33 11.39 4.61 -18.81
N ALA A 34 10.49 4.71 -19.80
CA ALA A 34 10.80 5.19 -21.14
C ALA A 34 10.99 6.72 -21.24
N CYS A 35 10.56 7.49 -20.23
CA CYS A 35 10.71 8.94 -20.23
C CYS A 35 12.17 9.37 -19.99
N PRO A 36 12.63 10.46 -20.65
CA PRO A 36 13.91 11.09 -20.33
C PRO A 36 13.97 11.50 -18.85
N THR A 37 15.16 11.37 -18.26
CA THR A 37 15.38 11.61 -16.83
C THR A 37 14.92 13.00 -16.39
N GLU A 38 15.09 14.03 -17.22
CA GLU A 38 14.70 15.40 -16.87
C GLU A 38 13.18 15.62 -16.79
N TRP A 39 12.37 14.73 -17.35
CA TRP A 39 10.91 14.81 -17.34
C TRP A 39 10.25 13.82 -16.39
N ARG A 40 10.95 12.75 -16.00
CA ARG A 40 10.39 11.63 -15.24
C ARG A 40 9.68 12.09 -13.96
N ALA A 41 10.31 12.93 -13.15
CA ALA A 41 9.71 13.42 -11.91
C ALA A 41 8.43 14.24 -12.14
N LYS A 42 8.41 15.10 -13.16
CA LYS A 42 7.22 15.92 -13.49
C LYS A 42 6.07 15.06 -14.00
N ILE A 43 6.38 14.05 -14.80
CA ILE A 43 5.38 13.12 -15.33
C ILE A 43 4.86 12.22 -14.21
N ALA A 44 5.72 11.74 -13.31
CA ALA A 44 5.32 10.93 -12.16
C ALA A 44 4.36 11.71 -11.24
N LEU A 45 4.66 12.99 -10.95
CA LEU A 45 3.77 13.85 -10.17
C LEU A 45 2.40 14.05 -10.84
N LEU A 46 2.38 14.39 -12.13
CA LEU A 46 1.12 14.55 -12.86
C LEU A 46 0.32 13.24 -12.87
N MET A 47 0.99 12.12 -13.12
CA MET A 47 0.37 10.81 -13.18
C MET A 47 -0.18 10.38 -11.82
N ARG A 48 0.58 10.61 -10.73
CA ARG A 48 0.13 10.42 -9.36
C ARG A 48 -1.16 11.18 -9.10
N ASP A 49 -1.19 12.47 -9.43
CA ASP A 49 -2.35 13.33 -9.19
C ASP A 49 -3.58 12.85 -9.99
N LEU A 50 -3.39 12.40 -11.24
CA LEU A 50 -4.47 11.89 -12.07
C LEU A 50 -5.00 10.53 -11.58
N LEU A 51 -4.10 9.62 -11.21
CA LEU A 51 -4.43 8.30 -10.69
C LEU A 51 -5.17 8.42 -9.35
N ALA A 52 -4.63 9.20 -8.41
CA ALA A 52 -5.23 9.43 -7.10
C ALA A 52 -6.53 10.26 -7.17
N ARG A 53 -6.88 10.80 -8.34
CA ARG A 53 -8.00 11.72 -8.57
C ARG A 53 -7.90 12.95 -7.65
N TYR A 54 -6.77 13.65 -7.77
CA TYR A 54 -6.43 14.87 -7.04
C TYR A 54 -7.63 15.82 -6.95
N PRO A 55 -7.91 16.43 -5.79
CA PRO A 55 -7.01 16.61 -4.63
C PRO A 55 -6.73 15.38 -3.76
N SER A 56 -7.62 14.38 -3.77
CA SER A 56 -7.42 12.93 -3.54
C SER A 56 -8.79 12.29 -3.40
N THR A 57 -9.05 11.21 -4.12
CA THR A 57 -10.23 10.34 -3.91
C THR A 57 -9.80 8.93 -3.52
N VAL A 58 -8.57 8.52 -3.85
CA VAL A 58 -8.04 7.18 -3.54
C VAL A 58 -6.70 7.33 -2.86
N ILE A 59 -6.64 6.84 -1.63
CA ILE A 59 -5.50 6.94 -0.72
C ILE A 59 -5.07 5.52 -0.37
N GLY A 60 -3.78 5.31 -0.18
CA GLY A 60 -3.25 4.06 0.35
C GLY A 60 -2.55 4.29 1.69
N ALA A 61 -2.74 3.37 2.62
CA ALA A 61 -1.86 3.20 3.76
C ALA A 61 -0.97 1.98 3.49
N PRO A 62 0.36 2.11 3.32
CA PRO A 62 1.23 0.96 3.32
C PRO A 62 1.27 0.37 4.74
N VAL A 63 0.97 -0.92 4.84
CA VAL A 63 0.84 -1.66 6.09
C VAL A 63 1.91 -2.75 6.13
N LEU A 64 2.77 -2.73 7.14
CA LEU A 64 3.64 -3.85 7.50
C LEU A 64 2.93 -4.76 8.49
N LEU A 65 3.07 -6.06 8.27
CA LEU A 65 2.38 -7.11 9.00
C LEU A 65 3.36 -8.23 9.35
N TYR A 66 3.21 -8.75 10.56
CA TYR A 66 3.77 -10.02 10.97
C TYR A 66 2.67 -10.78 11.72
N ILE A 67 2.38 -11.99 11.27
CA ILE A 67 1.29 -12.82 11.82
C ILE A 67 1.90 -14.11 12.31
N GLU A 68 1.81 -14.36 13.60
CA GLU A 68 2.17 -15.64 14.20
C GLU A 68 0.91 -16.52 14.28
N PRO A 69 1.00 -17.82 13.93
CA PRO A 69 -0.11 -18.75 14.12
C PRO A 69 -0.55 -18.74 15.59
N GLY A 70 -1.86 -18.81 15.82
CA GLY A 70 -2.37 -19.02 17.16
C GLY A 70 -1.97 -20.39 17.71
N ASN A 71 -2.10 -20.57 19.02
CA ASN A 71 -1.84 -21.85 19.70
C ASN A 71 -2.87 -22.95 19.38
N ASP A 72 -3.80 -22.70 18.47
CA ASP A 72 -4.81 -23.67 18.06
C ASP A 72 -4.19 -24.68 17.07
N PRO A 73 -4.08 -25.97 17.44
CA PRO A 73 -3.50 -26.99 16.58
C PRO A 73 -4.25 -27.18 15.25
N GLU A 74 -5.54 -26.81 15.18
CA GLU A 74 -6.33 -26.89 13.94
C GLU A 74 -5.97 -25.78 12.94
N CYS A 75 -5.31 -24.73 13.42
CA CYS A 75 -4.86 -23.60 12.61
C CYS A 75 -3.41 -23.77 12.12
N LEU A 76 -2.72 -24.84 12.52
CA LEU A 76 -1.37 -25.13 12.08
C LEU A 76 -1.39 -25.87 10.72
N PRO A 77 -0.61 -25.41 9.73
CA PRO A 77 -0.49 -26.12 8.47
C PRO A 77 0.22 -27.48 8.69
N PRO A 78 -0.02 -28.48 7.81
CA PRO A 78 0.76 -29.71 7.80
C PRO A 78 2.27 -29.43 7.70
N GLU A 79 3.10 -30.30 8.29
CA GLU A 79 4.55 -30.17 8.27
C GLU A 79 5.08 -29.87 6.85
N GLY A 80 5.84 -28.79 6.72
CA GLY A 80 6.44 -28.35 5.44
C GLY A 80 5.63 -27.33 4.64
N ASN A 81 4.40 -27.00 5.05
CA ASN A 81 3.59 -25.95 4.41
C ASN A 81 3.69 -24.61 5.16
N VAL A 82 3.76 -23.51 4.40
CA VAL A 82 3.67 -22.15 4.97
C VAL A 82 2.22 -21.87 5.29
N ALA A 83 1.90 -21.52 6.54
CA ALA A 83 0.55 -21.09 6.90
C ALA A 83 0.26 -19.75 6.21
N ILE A 84 -0.94 -19.62 5.64
CA ILE A 84 -1.35 -18.41 4.92
C ILE A 84 -2.56 -17.81 5.64
N ALA A 85 -2.46 -16.52 5.97
CA ALA A 85 -3.60 -15.72 6.41
C ALA A 85 -4.12 -14.89 5.23
N HIS A 86 -5.43 -14.71 5.11
CA HIS A 86 -5.99 -13.75 4.16
C HIS A 86 -6.28 -12.43 4.87
N LEU A 87 -5.95 -11.32 4.22
CA LEU A 87 -6.27 -10.01 4.79
C LEU A 87 -7.80 -9.82 4.89
N PRO A 88 -8.28 -9.38 6.06
CA PRO A 88 -9.71 -9.27 6.34
C PRO A 88 -10.36 -8.11 5.59
N TYR A 89 -11.67 -8.24 5.36
CA TYR A 89 -12.53 -7.17 4.87
C TYR A 89 -13.52 -6.79 5.96
N PRO A 90 -13.96 -5.51 6.00
CA PRO A 90 -14.96 -5.09 6.96
C PRO A 90 -16.24 -5.92 6.79
N THR A 91 -16.76 -6.48 7.87
CA THR A 91 -18.08 -7.09 7.89
C THR A 91 -19.16 -6.03 7.73
N ARG A 92 -20.41 -6.44 7.45
CA ARG A 92 -21.53 -5.49 7.32
C ARG A 92 -21.75 -4.62 8.56
N ASP A 93 -21.35 -5.12 9.73
CA ASP A 93 -21.53 -4.46 11.03
C ASP A 93 -20.29 -3.68 11.49
N GLN A 94 -19.17 -3.77 10.75
CA GLN A 94 -17.95 -3.04 11.08
C GLN A 94 -17.99 -1.62 10.53
N ASN A 95 -17.67 -0.67 11.40
CA ASN A 95 -17.57 0.73 11.04
C ASN A 95 -16.36 0.99 10.12
N GLN A 96 -16.48 2.04 9.31
CA GLN A 96 -15.35 2.63 8.60
C GLN A 96 -14.34 3.24 9.58
N PRO A 97 -13.07 3.40 9.20
CA PRO A 97 -12.05 3.93 10.10
C PRO A 97 -12.39 5.31 10.66
N CYS A 98 -12.97 6.17 9.83
CA CYS A 98 -13.47 7.49 10.20
C CYS A 98 -14.54 7.95 9.19
N ALA A 99 -15.11 9.15 9.38
CA ALA A 99 -16.13 9.69 8.50
C ALA A 99 -15.59 10.07 7.11
N GLU A 100 -14.31 10.41 7.07
CA GLU A 100 -13.59 10.93 5.90
C GLU A 100 -13.07 9.83 4.98
N LEU A 101 -12.86 8.62 5.50
CA LEU A 101 -12.25 7.50 4.79
C LEU A 101 -13.15 6.28 4.77
N HIS A 102 -13.34 5.74 3.57
CA HIS A 102 -14.00 4.47 3.35
C HIS A 102 -12.98 3.42 2.90
N PHE A 103 -12.72 2.40 3.70
CA PHE A 103 -11.85 1.29 3.33
C PHE A 103 -12.50 0.48 2.20
N ILE A 104 -11.77 0.33 1.09
CA ILE A 104 -12.27 -0.37 -0.11
C ILE A 104 -11.59 -1.72 -0.35
N GLY A 105 -10.43 -1.96 0.27
CA GLY A 105 -9.76 -3.26 0.23
C GLY A 105 -8.24 -3.18 0.26
N TRP A 106 -7.61 -4.29 -0.11
CA TRP A 106 -6.17 -4.46 -0.04
C TRP A 106 -5.53 -4.60 -1.41
N LEU A 107 -4.31 -4.09 -1.56
CA LEU A 107 -3.43 -4.41 -2.68
C LEU A 107 -2.18 -5.14 -2.19
N PRO A 108 -1.69 -6.14 -2.94
CA PRO A 108 -0.37 -6.69 -2.72
C PRO A 108 0.71 -5.67 -3.12
N THR A 109 1.93 -5.81 -2.58
CA THR A 109 3.09 -4.99 -3.00
C THR A 109 3.41 -5.15 -4.49
N SER A 110 3.03 -6.27 -5.08
CA SER A 110 3.19 -6.56 -6.51
C SER A 110 2.16 -5.88 -7.42
N ALA A 111 1.13 -5.23 -6.87
CA ALA A 111 0.11 -4.54 -7.65
C ALA A 111 0.74 -3.49 -8.58
N LYS A 112 0.27 -3.42 -9.81
CA LYS A 112 0.72 -2.47 -10.82
C LYS A 112 -0.32 -1.39 -11.06
N LEU A 113 0.10 -0.23 -11.55
CA LEU A 113 -0.79 0.87 -11.90
C LEU A 113 -1.34 0.70 -13.33
N PRO A 114 -2.53 1.22 -13.66
CA PRO A 114 -3.53 1.71 -12.73
C PRO A 114 -4.24 0.55 -12.02
N VAL A 115 -4.73 0.80 -10.81
CA VAL A 115 -5.66 -0.11 -10.14
C VAL A 115 -7.03 0.06 -10.80
N ARG A 116 -7.69 -1.05 -11.13
CA ARG A 116 -8.99 -1.01 -11.84
C ARG A 116 -10.07 -0.45 -10.93
N LEU A 117 -10.85 0.49 -11.47
CA LEU A 117 -11.99 1.10 -10.78
C LEU A 117 -13.29 0.84 -11.57
N PRO A 118 -14.43 0.49 -10.92
CA PRO A 118 -14.62 0.33 -9.48
C PRO A 118 -13.76 -0.80 -8.90
N PHE A 119 -13.25 -0.58 -7.69
CA PHE A 119 -12.33 -1.52 -7.05
C PHE A 119 -13.03 -2.85 -6.77
N ASN A 120 -12.41 -3.96 -7.18
CA ASN A 120 -12.89 -5.31 -6.90
C ASN A 120 -11.81 -6.10 -6.15
N PRO A 121 -12.00 -6.38 -4.85
CA PRO A 121 -11.14 -7.25 -4.05
C PRO A 121 -10.74 -8.55 -4.72
N ALA A 122 -11.66 -9.19 -5.46
CA ALA A 122 -11.42 -10.50 -6.06
C ALA A 122 -10.33 -10.51 -7.14
N HIS A 123 -9.92 -9.33 -7.65
CA HIS A 123 -8.82 -9.22 -8.60
C HIS A 123 -7.44 -9.12 -7.93
N TYR A 124 -7.40 -8.95 -6.62
CA TYR A 124 -6.18 -8.71 -5.86
C TYR A 124 -6.07 -9.76 -4.75
N ASP A 125 -5.24 -10.77 -4.98
CA ASP A 125 -4.93 -11.77 -3.95
C ASP A 125 -3.97 -11.16 -2.93
N THR A 126 -4.43 -11.08 -1.67
CA THR A 126 -3.64 -10.61 -0.53
C THR A 126 -3.56 -11.68 0.53
N ALA A 127 -3.01 -12.83 0.11
CA ALA A 127 -2.50 -13.88 0.96
C ALA A 127 -1.19 -13.45 1.65
N VAL A 128 -1.15 -13.58 2.97
CA VAL A 128 -0.03 -13.21 3.83
C VAL A 128 0.61 -14.48 4.39
N PRO A 129 1.90 -14.73 4.14
CA PRO A 129 2.60 -15.83 4.78
C PRO A 129 2.76 -15.54 6.28
N MET A 130 2.28 -16.43 7.14
CA MET A 130 2.52 -16.34 8.58
C MET A 130 4.00 -16.59 8.89
N ASN A 131 4.45 -16.11 10.06
CA ASN A 131 5.84 -16.11 10.51
C ASN A 131 6.81 -15.41 9.57
N ARG A 132 6.30 -14.53 8.70
CA ARG A 132 7.10 -13.70 7.81
C ARG A 132 6.56 -12.28 7.80
N ILE A 133 7.48 -11.32 7.72
CA ILE A 133 7.10 -9.92 7.56
C ILE A 133 6.65 -9.71 6.12
N PHE A 134 5.45 -9.18 5.97
CA PHE A 134 4.81 -8.90 4.69
C PHE A 134 4.33 -7.45 4.67
N ALA A 135 4.24 -6.85 3.48
CA ALA A 135 3.57 -5.56 3.33
C ALA A 135 2.37 -5.65 2.38
N ALA A 136 1.36 -4.86 2.66
CA ALA A 136 0.21 -4.63 1.78
C ALA A 136 -0.14 -3.15 1.74
N VAL A 137 -1.02 -2.75 0.84
CA VAL A 137 -1.60 -1.41 0.85
C VAL A 137 -3.07 -1.51 1.20
N ALA A 138 -3.47 -0.93 2.32
CA ALA A 138 -4.86 -0.69 2.62
C ALA A 138 -5.33 0.49 1.78
N LEU A 139 -6.32 0.27 0.92
CA LEU A 139 -6.90 1.30 0.08
C LEU A 139 -8.13 1.92 0.74
N PHE A 140 -8.19 3.24 0.64
CA PHE A 140 -9.29 4.05 1.13
C PHE A 140 -9.80 4.95 0.03
N ARG A 141 -11.10 5.19 0.05
CA ARG A 141 -11.73 6.27 -0.69
C ARG A 141 -11.97 7.44 0.25
N SER A 142 -11.39 8.60 -0.03
CA SER A 142 -11.71 9.82 0.70
C SER A 142 -13.03 10.43 0.20
N THR A 143 -13.73 11.12 1.09
CA THR A 143 -14.81 12.02 0.69
C THR A 143 -14.25 13.21 -0.11
N PRO A 144 -15.05 13.81 -1.01
CA PRO A 144 -14.71 15.11 -1.57
C PRO A 144 -14.40 16.08 -0.42
N GLU A 145 -13.43 16.97 -0.61
CA GLU A 145 -13.04 18.04 0.34
C GLU A 145 -12.09 17.66 1.48
N VAL A 146 -11.63 16.40 1.56
CA VAL A 146 -10.53 16.00 2.45
C VAL A 146 -9.22 16.23 1.72
N PHE A 147 -8.54 17.34 2.05
CA PHE A 147 -7.28 17.74 1.40
C PHE A 147 -6.05 17.49 2.28
N ASP A 148 -6.25 17.39 3.59
CA ASP A 148 -5.18 17.28 4.56
C ASP A 148 -5.02 15.81 5.01
N LEU A 149 -4.14 15.11 4.30
CA LEU A 149 -3.78 13.73 4.64
C LEU A 149 -2.87 13.64 5.86
N GLU A 150 -2.18 14.73 6.23
CA GLU A 150 -1.18 14.73 7.29
C GLU A 150 -1.82 14.66 8.68
N ASN A 151 -3.01 15.25 8.83
CA ASN A 151 -3.77 15.25 10.07
C ASN A 151 -4.78 14.10 10.18
N LEU A 152 -4.89 13.26 9.15
CA LEU A 152 -5.86 12.18 9.10
C LEU A 152 -5.26 10.91 9.69
N GLU A 153 -5.66 10.60 10.92
CA GLU A 153 -5.19 9.40 11.63
C GLU A 153 -6.18 8.24 11.49
N LEU A 154 -5.67 7.05 11.17
CA LEU A 154 -6.44 5.81 11.20
C LEU A 154 -6.45 5.26 12.64
N PRO A 155 -7.61 5.12 13.31
CA PRO A 155 -7.64 4.69 14.70
C PRO A 155 -7.06 3.29 14.89
N ASN A 156 -6.14 3.12 15.85
CA ASN A 156 -5.58 1.80 16.19
C ASN A 156 -6.65 0.77 16.53
N LEU A 157 -7.74 1.20 17.19
CA LEU A 157 -8.86 0.32 17.53
C LEU A 157 -9.52 -0.25 16.27
N TRP A 158 -9.65 0.55 15.20
CA TRP A 158 -10.25 0.08 13.95
C TRP A 158 -9.44 -1.04 13.31
N TRP A 159 -8.10 -0.95 13.32
CA TRP A 159 -7.24 -2.05 12.89
C TRP A 159 -7.48 -3.32 13.72
N GLY A 160 -7.55 -3.19 15.04
CA GLY A 160 -7.84 -4.32 15.94
C GLY A 160 -9.20 -4.98 15.65
N GLU A 161 -10.24 -4.18 15.40
CA GLU A 161 -11.56 -4.69 15.01
C GLU A 161 -11.50 -5.39 13.65
N LEU A 162 -10.87 -4.79 12.64
CA LEU A 162 -10.73 -5.33 11.30
C LEU A 162 -10.03 -6.69 11.31
N PHE A 163 -8.97 -6.84 12.11
CA PHE A 163 -8.17 -8.05 12.19
C PHE A 163 -8.69 -9.09 13.21
N ARG A 164 -9.72 -8.78 13.99
CA ARG A 164 -10.35 -9.73 14.93
C ARG A 164 -10.65 -11.13 14.33
N PRO A 165 -11.10 -11.27 13.08
CA PRO A 165 -11.38 -12.59 12.50
C PRO A 165 -10.15 -13.42 12.14
N VAL A 166 -8.95 -12.84 12.15
CA VAL A 166 -7.72 -13.53 11.75
C VAL A 166 -7.19 -14.32 12.95
N ALA A 167 -7.06 -15.64 12.79
CA ALA A 167 -6.52 -16.52 13.80
C ALA A 167 -4.98 -16.38 13.89
N GLY A 168 -4.50 -15.55 14.81
CA GLY A 168 -3.07 -15.38 15.07
C GLY A 168 -2.74 -14.15 15.91
N ASN A 169 -1.52 -14.09 16.41
CA ASN A 169 -0.97 -12.88 17.02
C ASN A 169 -0.47 -11.97 15.91
N ILE A 170 -0.99 -10.76 15.84
CA ILE A 170 -0.70 -9.84 14.73
C ILE A 170 0.06 -8.64 15.26
N GLN A 171 1.24 -8.42 14.70
CA GLN A 171 1.95 -7.16 14.80
C GLN A 171 1.75 -6.38 13.50
N LEU A 172 1.36 -5.11 13.62
CA LEU A 172 0.97 -4.25 12.50
C LEU A 172 1.59 -2.87 12.63
N SER A 173 2.02 -2.27 11.51
CA SER A 173 2.41 -0.87 11.41
C SER A 173 1.78 -0.22 10.17
N ALA A 174 0.96 0.81 10.38
CA ALA A 174 0.24 1.55 9.34
C ALA A 174 0.17 3.05 9.69
N ARG A 175 1.29 3.76 9.54
CA ARG A 175 1.48 5.11 10.12
C ARG A 175 1.24 6.28 9.17
N MET A 176 1.11 6.02 7.87
CA MET A 176 1.11 7.08 6.87
C MET A 176 0.04 6.85 5.83
N LEU A 177 -0.69 7.91 5.50
CA LEU A 177 -1.59 7.95 4.36
C LEU A 177 -0.88 8.63 3.20
N LEU A 178 -0.92 8.00 2.04
CA LEU A 178 -0.26 8.47 0.83
C LEU A 178 -1.23 8.41 -0.36
N PRO A 179 -1.04 9.23 -1.40
CA PRO A 179 -1.62 8.93 -2.70
C PRO A 179 -1.32 7.46 -3.06
N TYR A 180 -2.31 6.70 -3.51
CA TYR A 180 -2.14 5.25 -3.61
C TYR A 180 -0.96 4.78 -4.50
N PRO A 181 -0.52 5.49 -5.56
CA PRO A 181 0.70 5.12 -6.29
C PRO A 181 1.94 5.16 -5.39
N ASP A 182 2.07 6.21 -4.59
CA ASP A 182 3.15 6.39 -3.61
C ASP A 182 3.08 5.30 -2.53
N ALA A 183 1.86 4.95 -2.08
CA ALA A 183 1.64 3.88 -1.11
C ALA A 183 2.11 2.49 -1.61
N ILE A 184 1.88 2.17 -2.89
CA ILE A 184 2.38 0.92 -3.50
C ILE A 184 3.92 0.91 -3.52
N GLU A 185 4.54 2.01 -3.96
CA GLU A 185 6.01 2.10 -3.97
C GLU A 185 6.58 2.03 -2.55
N ALA A 186 5.96 2.70 -1.58
CA ALA A 186 6.34 2.64 -0.16
C ALA A 186 6.22 1.24 0.42
N ALA A 187 5.12 0.51 0.14
CA ALA A 187 4.94 -0.86 0.62
C ALA A 187 6.03 -1.81 0.11
N ARG A 188 6.45 -1.69 -1.16
CA ARG A 188 7.57 -2.48 -1.71
C ARG A 188 8.89 -2.19 -1.00
N VAL A 189 9.16 -0.93 -0.67
CA VAL A 189 10.37 -0.53 0.07
C VAL A 189 10.32 -1.04 1.51
N LEU A 190 9.19 -0.86 2.20
CA LEU A 190 8.96 -1.35 3.56
C LEU A 190 9.18 -2.86 3.65
N GLU A 191 8.57 -3.63 2.75
CA GLU A 191 8.72 -5.09 2.70
C GLU A 191 10.17 -5.50 2.46
N ALA A 192 10.84 -4.88 1.49
CA ALA A 192 12.21 -5.21 1.14
C ALA A 192 13.18 -4.88 2.29
N SER A 193 13.04 -3.71 2.90
CA SER A 193 13.85 -3.28 4.04
C SER A 193 13.61 -4.15 5.27
N ALA A 194 12.35 -4.46 5.58
CA ALA A 194 12.02 -5.32 6.71
C ALA A 194 12.56 -6.74 6.53
N ASN A 195 12.61 -7.26 5.30
CA ASN A 195 13.16 -8.58 5.01
C ASN A 195 14.67 -8.58 4.71
N ALA A 196 15.35 -7.42 4.80
CA ALA A 196 16.75 -7.25 4.40
C ALA A 196 17.05 -7.75 2.98
N SER A 197 16.09 -7.61 2.06
CA SER A 197 16.23 -7.97 0.65
C SER A 197 16.69 -6.78 -0.19
N THR A 198 17.01 -7.04 -1.46
CA THR A 198 17.33 -5.98 -2.41
C THR A 198 16.17 -4.99 -2.53
N LEU A 199 16.48 -3.70 -2.41
CA LEU A 199 15.49 -2.64 -2.57
C LEU A 199 14.94 -2.62 -4.00
N PRO A 200 13.63 -2.33 -4.18
CA PRO A 200 13.04 -2.23 -5.51
C PRO A 200 13.66 -1.08 -6.30
N THR A 201 13.53 -1.13 -7.63
CA THR A 201 13.88 0.01 -8.47
C THR A 201 12.87 1.14 -8.25
N ARG A 202 13.36 2.37 -8.10
CA ARG A 202 12.51 3.56 -7.95
C ARG A 202 11.67 3.78 -9.21
N THR A 203 10.35 3.76 -9.06
CA THR A 203 9.40 4.17 -10.09
C THR A 203 9.26 5.70 -10.14
N GLY A 204 9.57 6.37 -9.02
CA GLY A 204 9.63 7.83 -8.93
C GLY A 204 8.31 8.48 -8.54
N PHE A 205 7.33 7.70 -8.06
CA PHE A 205 6.12 8.23 -7.44
C PHE A 205 6.41 8.66 -6.00
N LEU A 206 7.05 7.78 -5.23
CA LEU A 206 7.45 8.05 -3.86
C LEU A 206 8.59 9.09 -3.82
N SER A 207 8.43 10.10 -2.98
CA SER A 207 9.46 11.12 -2.75
C SER A 207 10.70 10.55 -2.05
N ASP A 208 11.82 11.26 -2.10
CA ASP A 208 13.05 10.86 -1.40
C ASP A 208 12.83 10.71 0.11
N ASN A 209 12.07 11.62 0.71
CA ASN A 209 11.74 11.54 2.14
C ASN A 209 10.84 10.33 2.44
N GLY A 210 9.83 10.07 1.60
CA GLY A 210 8.99 8.88 1.72
C GLY A 210 9.79 7.59 1.58
N TRP A 211 10.79 7.57 0.69
CA TRP A 211 11.69 6.44 0.51
C TRP A 211 12.56 6.19 1.74
N ALA A 212 13.18 7.24 2.28
CA ALA A 212 14.00 7.15 3.49
C ALA A 212 13.16 6.66 4.67
N TRP A 213 11.97 7.24 4.87
CA TRP A 213 11.03 6.79 5.88
C TRP A 213 10.65 5.32 5.74
N ALA A 214 10.27 4.88 4.53
CA ALA A 214 9.88 3.49 4.28
C ALA A 214 11.03 2.52 4.57
N THR A 215 12.26 2.93 4.28
CA THR A 215 13.47 2.15 4.58
C THR A 215 13.66 1.99 6.09
N ASP A 216 13.67 3.11 6.82
CA ASP A 216 13.91 3.12 8.27
C ASP A 216 12.79 2.41 9.04
N ALA A 217 11.53 2.63 8.64
CA ALA A 217 10.38 1.98 9.23
C ALA A 217 10.38 0.46 9.03
N GLY A 218 10.80 -0.02 7.85
CA GLY A 218 10.95 -1.45 7.58
C GLY A 218 11.98 -2.11 8.48
N ILE A 219 13.17 -1.48 8.62
CA ILE A 219 14.25 -1.97 9.50
C ILE A 219 13.76 -2.03 10.95
N LEU A 220 13.16 -0.95 11.44
CA LEU A 220 12.66 -0.86 12.81
C LEU A 220 11.60 -1.92 13.11
N PHE A 221 10.69 -2.19 12.17
CA PHE A 221 9.64 -3.19 12.35
C PHE A 221 10.22 -4.61 12.50
N ASN A 222 11.25 -4.96 11.72
CA ASN A 222 11.96 -6.23 11.87
C ASN A 222 12.61 -6.36 13.25
N GLU A 223 13.31 -5.31 13.72
CA GLU A 223 13.89 -5.30 15.06
C GLU A 223 12.84 -5.50 16.16
N GLN A 224 11.66 -4.89 16.01
CA GLN A 224 10.56 -5.05 16.96
C GLN A 224 10.01 -6.48 16.97
N CYS A 225 9.77 -7.08 15.80
CA CYS A 225 9.32 -8.47 15.70
C CYS A 225 10.32 -9.42 16.39
N ARG A 226 11.62 -9.29 16.09
CA ARG A 226 12.66 -10.13 16.72
C ARG A 226 12.69 -10.03 18.24
N ARG A 227 12.52 -8.83 18.80
CA ARG A 227 12.52 -8.63 20.26
C ARG A 227 11.34 -9.30 20.93
N ASN A 228 10.16 -9.23 20.30
CA ASN A 228 8.94 -9.82 20.85
C ASN A 228 9.05 -11.36 20.87
N ASN A 229 9.55 -11.96 19.78
CA ASN A 229 9.74 -13.42 19.71
C ASN A 229 10.75 -13.93 20.75
N HIS A 230 11.83 -13.19 21.02
CA HIS A 230 12.81 -13.58 22.05
C HIS A 230 12.34 -13.36 23.50
N SER A 231 11.29 -12.56 23.70
CA SER A 231 10.75 -12.31 25.05
C SER A 231 9.83 -13.43 25.55
N GLU A 232 9.27 -14.24 24.64
CA GLU A 232 8.43 -15.40 25.00
C GLU A 232 9.26 -16.65 25.36
N ASP A 233 10.50 -16.78 24.87
CA ASP A 233 11.42 -17.89 25.22
C ASP A 233 12.04 -17.78 26.62
N ALA A 234 11.78 -16.68 27.35
CA ALA A 234 12.43 -16.34 28.62
C ALA A 234 11.54 -16.55 29.87
N ILE A 235 10.38 -17.21 29.74
CA ILE A 235 9.43 -17.48 30.84
C ILE A 235 9.29 -18.99 31.09
#